data_AF-F6T9V7-F1
#
_entry.id   AF-F6T9V7-F1
#
_cell.length_a   1.000
_cell.length_b   1.000
_cell.length_c   1.000
_cell.angle_alpha   90.00
_cell.angle_beta   90.00
_cell.angle_gamma   90.00
#
_symmetry.space_group_name_H-M   'P 1'
#
loop_
_entity.id
_entity.type
_entity.pdbx_description
1 polymer ?
#
loop_
_entity_poly.entity_id
_entity_poly.type
_entity_poly.pdbx_seq_one_letter_code
_entity_poly.pdbx_strand_id
1 'polypeptide(L)'
;GNISFYSGRHYWEVQVNRDGWAVGVAYRGVPRNSWLGSNNSSWILHYNPARFEYKVRHAGEAVEIIPKLSNSLAYLKRVGIFINYEAGLVKFVDCVNKEIMHTYMVEAFEQPLCAAANPFYHGGCLTLLSGLDIPNFITEV
;
A
#
# COMPACT_ATOMS: atom_id res chain seq x y z
N GLY A 1 3.03 10.87 3.87
CA GLY A 1 4.42 11.23 3.55
C GLY A 1 4.52 12.71 3.29
N ASN A 2 5.72 13.28 3.38
CA ASN A 2 6.02 14.67 3.02
C ASN A 2 6.52 14.81 1.57
N ILE A 3 7.00 13.72 0.98
CA ILE A 3 7.44 13.64 -0.42
C ILE A 3 6.23 13.40 -1.34
N SER A 4 6.23 14.09 -2.48
CA SER A 4 5.22 13.94 -3.53
C SER A 4 5.87 13.48 -4.83
N PHE A 5 5.23 12.55 -5.50
CA PHE A 5 5.63 11.96 -6.77
C PHE A 5 4.78 12.56 -7.88
N TYR A 6 5.44 13.11 -8.90
CA TYR A 6 4.80 13.80 -10.04
C TYR A 6 4.97 13.04 -11.37
N SER A 7 5.87 12.06 -11.39
CA SER A 7 6.29 11.32 -12.57
C SER A 7 7.17 10.14 -12.14
N GLY A 8 7.39 9.19 -13.02
CA GLY A 8 8.35 8.11 -12.89
C GLY A 8 7.89 6.93 -12.05
N ARG A 9 8.87 6.06 -11.79
CA ARG A 9 8.70 4.83 -11.01
C ARG A 9 9.24 5.04 -9.61
N HIS A 10 8.45 4.67 -8.61
CA HIS A 10 8.78 4.84 -7.20
C HIS A 10 8.52 3.55 -6.45
N TYR A 11 9.41 3.24 -5.52
CA TYR A 11 9.29 2.07 -4.67
C TYR A 11 9.78 2.36 -3.27
N TRP A 12 9.04 1.84 -2.30
CA TRP A 12 9.48 1.77 -0.91
C TRP A 12 8.83 0.56 -0.25
N GLU A 13 9.40 0.18 0.88
CA GLU A 13 8.86 -0.89 1.70
C GLU A 13 8.42 -0.33 3.06
N VAL A 14 7.42 -0.96 3.63
CA VAL A 14 6.97 -0.69 5.00
C VAL A 14 7.10 -1.96 5.80
N GLN A 15 7.89 -1.90 6.87
CA GLN A 15 7.89 -2.94 7.89
C GLN A 15 6.63 -2.77 8.72
N VAL A 16 5.79 -3.80 8.69
CA VAL A 16 4.48 -3.85 9.33
C VAL A 16 4.50 -4.83 10.51
N ASN A 17 3.50 -4.74 11.37
CA ASN A 17 3.38 -5.57 12.56
C ASN A 17 2.03 -6.31 12.56
N ARG A 18 1.74 -6.99 13.67
CA ARG A 18 0.51 -7.76 13.88
C ARG A 18 -0.69 -6.91 14.30
N ASP A 19 -0.50 -5.61 14.51
CA ASP A 19 -1.58 -4.67 14.83
C ASP A 19 -2.27 -4.22 13.54
N GLY A 20 -3.37 -3.49 13.65
CA GLY A 20 -4.05 -2.95 12.48
C GLY A 20 -3.27 -1.81 11.84
N TRP A 21 -3.19 -1.84 10.51
CA TRP A 21 -2.53 -0.80 9.73
C TRP A 21 -3.18 -0.62 8.36
N ALA A 22 -3.01 0.56 7.77
CA ALA A 22 -3.19 0.81 6.34
C ALA A 22 -1.92 1.44 5.77
N VAL A 23 -1.49 0.98 4.60
CA VAL A 23 -0.34 1.52 3.85
C VAL A 23 -0.68 1.62 2.37
N GLY A 24 -0.10 2.59 1.67
CA GLY A 24 -0.30 2.74 0.23
C GLY A 24 0.01 4.15 -0.24
N VAL A 25 -0.82 4.68 -1.11
CA VAL A 25 -0.68 6.03 -1.68
C VAL A 25 -1.97 6.81 -1.61
N ALA A 26 -1.84 8.13 -1.55
CA ALA A 26 -2.94 9.07 -1.65
C ALA A 26 -2.50 10.28 -2.46
N TYR A 27 -3.45 10.99 -3.07
CA TYR A 27 -3.16 12.30 -3.63
C TYR A 27 -2.69 13.27 -2.54
N ARG A 28 -1.87 14.26 -2.91
CA ARG A 28 -1.34 15.24 -1.95
C ARG A 28 -2.46 16.07 -1.28
N GLY A 29 -3.50 16.41 -2.03
CA GLY A 29 -4.59 17.28 -1.59
C GLY A 29 -5.68 16.62 -0.75
N VAL A 30 -5.52 15.34 -0.39
CA VAL A 30 -6.59 14.57 0.25
C VAL A 30 -6.96 15.12 1.63
N PRO A 31 -8.26 15.31 1.91
CA PRO A 31 -8.74 15.65 3.25
C PRO A 31 -8.27 14.59 4.27
N ARG A 32 -7.44 15.02 5.21
CA ARG A 32 -6.85 14.16 6.26
C ARG A 32 -7.86 13.67 7.31
N ASN A 33 -9.08 14.17 7.25
CA ASN A 33 -10.22 13.75 8.08
C ASN A 33 -11.03 12.61 7.43
N SER A 34 -10.68 12.18 6.22
CA SER A 34 -11.32 11.04 5.55
C SER A 34 -10.55 9.74 5.78
N TRP A 35 -11.28 8.63 5.80
CA TRP A 35 -10.69 7.29 5.92
C TRP A 35 -9.98 6.90 4.61
N LEU A 36 -8.76 6.39 4.68
CA LEU A 36 -8.00 5.96 3.49
C LEU A 36 -8.72 4.85 2.71
N GLY A 37 -8.87 5.04 1.40
CA GLY A 37 -9.59 4.16 0.49
C GLY A 37 -11.10 4.36 0.47
N SER A 38 -11.66 5.30 1.24
CA SER A 38 -13.11 5.58 1.25
C SER A 38 -13.60 6.45 0.08
N ASN A 39 -12.68 6.94 -0.74
CA ASN A 39 -12.95 7.77 -1.91
C ASN A 39 -11.89 7.49 -3.00
N ASN A 40 -12.00 8.16 -4.14
CA ASN A 40 -11.12 7.99 -5.31
C ASN A 40 -9.71 8.57 -5.13
N SER A 41 -9.35 9.05 -3.94
CA SER A 41 -8.13 9.82 -3.75
C SER A 41 -6.99 9.03 -3.08
N SER A 42 -7.22 7.76 -2.78
CA SER A 42 -6.22 6.88 -2.19
C SER A 42 -6.39 5.43 -2.60
N TRP A 43 -5.26 4.72 -2.65
CA TRP A 43 -5.14 3.29 -2.91
C TRP A 43 -4.35 2.70 -1.77
N ILE A 44 -4.96 1.83 -0.99
CA ILE A 44 -4.32 1.26 0.20
C ILE A 44 -4.48 -0.23 0.29
N LEU A 45 -3.54 -0.87 0.99
CA LEU A 45 -3.68 -2.18 1.61
C LEU A 45 -3.87 -1.97 3.10
N HIS A 46 -4.84 -2.66 3.67
CA HIS A 46 -5.21 -2.59 5.08
C HIS A 46 -5.25 -3.99 5.69
N TYR A 47 -4.78 -4.11 6.94
CA TYR A 47 -4.88 -5.31 7.75
C TYR A 47 -5.76 -5.07 8.98
N ASN A 48 -6.75 -5.94 9.18
CA ASN A 48 -7.59 -5.99 10.36
C ASN A 48 -7.22 -7.19 11.24
N PRO A 49 -6.56 -6.98 12.40
CA PRO A 49 -6.14 -8.07 13.27
C PRO A 49 -7.31 -8.77 13.98
N ALA A 50 -8.45 -8.09 14.18
CA ALA A 50 -9.62 -8.69 14.83
C ALA A 50 -10.30 -9.75 13.95
N ARG A 51 -10.12 -9.65 12.63
CA ARG A 51 -10.69 -10.57 11.63
C ARG A 51 -9.62 -11.37 10.87
N PHE A 52 -8.34 -11.13 11.17
CA PHE A 52 -7.20 -11.67 10.41
C PHE A 52 -7.31 -11.43 8.90
N GLU A 53 -7.82 -10.26 8.52
CA GLU A 53 -8.22 -9.96 7.15
C GLU A 53 -7.29 -8.91 6.51
N TYR A 54 -6.89 -9.15 5.27
CA TYR A 54 -6.21 -8.17 4.43
C TYR A 54 -7.16 -7.70 3.33
N LYS A 55 -7.24 -6.39 3.13
CA LYS A 55 -8.08 -5.78 2.08
C LYS A 55 -7.32 -4.69 1.37
N VAL A 56 -7.36 -4.69 0.04
CA VAL A 56 -7.06 -3.48 -0.72
C VAL A 56 -8.32 -2.62 -0.86
N ARG A 57 -8.17 -1.30 -0.82
CA ARG A 57 -9.28 -0.35 -0.91
C ARG A 57 -8.95 0.83 -1.80
N HIS A 58 -9.95 1.24 -2.59
CA HIS A 58 -9.95 2.42 -3.43
C HIS A 58 -11.40 2.78 -3.81
N ALA A 59 -11.73 4.07 -3.91
CA ALA A 59 -13.04 4.53 -4.36
C ALA A 59 -14.25 4.01 -3.54
N GLY A 60 -14.03 3.68 -2.25
CA GLY A 60 -15.06 3.09 -1.39
C GLY A 60 -15.19 1.57 -1.53
N GLU A 61 -14.59 0.99 -2.55
CA GLU A 61 -14.56 -0.45 -2.79
C GLU A 61 -13.47 -1.13 -1.96
N ALA A 62 -13.72 -2.39 -1.60
CA ALA A 62 -12.79 -3.21 -0.84
C ALA A 62 -12.72 -4.62 -1.43
N VAL A 63 -11.52 -5.08 -1.75
CA VAL A 63 -11.26 -6.45 -2.24
C VAL A 63 -10.41 -7.16 -1.20
N GLU A 64 -10.88 -8.32 -0.75
CA GLU A 64 -10.12 -9.19 0.16
C GLU A 64 -8.92 -9.79 -0.56
N ILE A 65 -7.79 -9.83 0.14
CA ILE A 65 -6.54 -10.43 -0.32
C ILE A 65 -6.17 -11.56 0.65
N ILE A 66 -5.70 -12.67 0.11
CA ILE A 66 -5.21 -13.81 0.89
C ILE A 66 -3.70 -13.92 0.66
N PRO A 67 -2.86 -13.34 1.53
CA PRO A 67 -1.41 -13.46 1.39
C PRO A 67 -0.96 -14.90 1.66
N LYS A 68 0.14 -15.32 1.02
CA LYS A 68 0.75 -16.64 1.22
C LYS A 68 1.51 -16.70 2.56
N LEU A 69 0.75 -16.80 3.64
CA LEU A 69 1.28 -16.88 4.99
C LEU A 69 1.60 -18.33 5.37
N SER A 70 2.67 -18.53 6.14
CA SER A 70 3.13 -19.88 6.52
C SER A 70 2.15 -20.64 7.43
N ASN A 71 1.31 -19.93 8.18
CA ASN A 71 0.22 -20.47 8.99
C ASN A 71 -0.80 -19.38 9.34
N SER A 72 -1.90 -19.74 10.00
CA SER A 72 -3.00 -18.82 10.37
C SER A 72 -2.64 -17.75 11.40
N LEU A 73 -1.54 -17.91 12.15
CA LEU A 73 -1.04 -16.93 13.11
C LEU A 73 0.07 -16.02 12.52
N ALA A 74 0.53 -16.34 11.30
CA ALA A 74 1.51 -15.52 10.61
C ALA A 74 0.85 -14.23 10.09
N TYR A 75 1.68 -13.22 9.86
CA TYR A 75 1.27 -11.92 9.33
C TYR A 75 2.35 -11.42 8.38
N LEU A 76 1.97 -10.56 7.43
CA LEU A 76 2.91 -9.89 6.54
C LEU A 76 3.96 -9.17 7.36
N LYS A 77 5.25 -9.33 7.05
CA LYS A 77 6.33 -8.61 7.75
C LYS A 77 6.72 -7.32 7.05
N ARG A 78 6.58 -7.32 5.73
CA ARG A 78 7.10 -6.27 4.87
C ARG A 78 6.23 -6.15 3.63
N VAL A 79 5.67 -4.96 3.46
CA VAL A 79 4.81 -4.63 2.32
C VAL A 79 5.57 -3.64 1.43
N GLY A 80 5.76 -4.01 0.17
CA GLY A 80 6.27 -3.13 -0.85
C GLY A 80 5.14 -2.36 -1.51
N ILE A 81 5.37 -1.06 -1.73
CA ILE A 81 4.47 -0.22 -2.53
C ILE A 81 5.27 0.23 -3.74
N PHE A 82 4.78 -0.13 -4.92
CA PHE A 82 5.33 0.30 -6.19
C PHE A 82 4.34 1.21 -6.91
N ILE A 83 4.85 2.28 -7.51
CA ILE A 83 4.11 3.18 -8.39
C ILE A 83 4.84 3.23 -9.73
N ASN A 84 4.11 3.14 -10.84
CA ASN A 84 4.52 3.74 -12.11
C ASN A 84 3.51 4.84 -12.44
N TYR A 85 3.96 6.10 -12.35
CA TYR A 85 3.07 7.26 -12.47
C TYR A 85 2.50 7.37 -13.90
N GLU A 86 3.35 7.27 -14.92
CA GLU A 86 2.94 7.39 -16.33
C GLU A 86 2.06 6.24 -16.79
N ALA A 87 2.30 5.03 -16.28
CA ALA A 87 1.50 3.85 -16.62
C ALA A 87 0.23 3.71 -15.76
N GLY A 88 -0.01 4.61 -14.80
CA GLY A 88 -1.19 4.53 -13.93
C GLY A 88 -1.19 3.30 -13.01
N LEU A 89 -0.02 2.81 -12.57
CA LEU A 89 0.08 1.58 -11.79
C LEU A 89 0.33 1.87 -10.30
N VAL A 90 -0.40 1.17 -9.44
CA VAL A 90 -0.08 0.99 -8.02
C VAL A 90 -0.06 -0.49 -7.69
N LYS A 91 1.06 -1.00 -7.17
CA LYS A 91 1.19 -2.43 -6.79
C LYS A 91 1.50 -2.58 -5.31
N PHE A 92 0.83 -3.54 -4.69
CA PHE A 92 1.10 -4.00 -3.33
C PHE A 92 1.81 -5.33 -3.37
N VAL A 93 2.91 -5.44 -2.64
CA VAL A 93 3.85 -6.55 -2.74
C VAL A 93 4.12 -7.15 -1.38
N ASP A 94 4.07 -8.48 -1.27
CA ASP A 94 4.67 -9.20 -0.15
C ASP A 94 6.17 -9.35 -0.44
N CYS A 95 6.99 -8.57 0.25
CA CYS A 95 8.44 -8.56 -0.01
C CYS A 95 9.14 -9.81 0.52
N VAL A 96 8.53 -10.54 1.47
CA VAL A 96 9.12 -11.77 2.02
C VAL A 96 8.93 -12.91 1.02
N ASN A 97 7.71 -13.05 0.49
CA ASN A 97 7.38 -14.09 -0.49
C ASN A 97 7.66 -13.68 -1.94
N LYS A 98 8.06 -12.43 -2.17
CA LYS A 98 8.33 -11.84 -3.50
C LYS A 98 7.13 -11.98 -4.44
N GLU A 99 5.97 -11.61 -3.93
CA GLU A 99 4.69 -11.79 -4.62
C GLU A 99 3.95 -10.45 -4.77
N ILE A 100 3.45 -10.18 -5.98
CA ILE A 100 2.50 -9.09 -6.21
C ILE A 100 1.15 -9.55 -5.68
N MET A 101 0.72 -8.95 -4.57
CA MET A 101 -0.57 -9.26 -3.94
C MET A 101 -1.73 -8.62 -4.71
N HIS A 102 -1.54 -7.40 -5.20
CA HIS A 102 -2.58 -6.67 -5.93
C HIS A 102 -1.99 -5.59 -6.83
N THR A 103 -2.66 -5.32 -7.95
CA THR A 103 -2.35 -4.22 -8.87
C THR A 103 -3.62 -3.41 -9.12
N TYR A 104 -3.54 -2.11 -8.85
CA TYR A 104 -4.49 -1.13 -9.39
C TYR A 104 -3.93 -0.56 -10.69
N MET A 105 -4.83 -0.43 -11.67
CA MET A 105 -4.59 0.30 -12.91
C MET A 105 -5.56 1.46 -12.96
N VAL A 106 -5.05 2.66 -13.22
CA VAL A 106 -5.84 3.88 -13.44
C VAL A 106 -5.50 4.45 -14.81
N GLU A 107 -6.45 5.14 -15.42
CA GLU A 107 -6.21 5.78 -16.73
C GLU A 107 -5.10 6.84 -16.66
N ALA A 108 -5.18 7.71 -15.65
CA ALA A 108 -4.14 8.68 -15.32
C ALA A 108 -4.28 9.15 -13.87
N PHE A 109 -3.15 9.47 -13.24
CA PHE A 109 -3.17 10.16 -11.94
C PHE A 109 -3.44 11.65 -12.13
N GLU A 110 -4.50 12.14 -11.49
CA GLU A 110 -4.96 13.53 -11.60
C GLU A 110 -4.14 14.49 -10.75
N GLN A 111 -3.43 13.97 -9.74
CA GLN A 111 -2.66 14.76 -8.78
C GLN A 111 -1.39 14.02 -8.35
N PRO A 112 -0.40 14.75 -7.81
CA PRO A 112 0.80 14.14 -7.27
C PRO A 112 0.47 13.17 -6.14
N LEU A 113 1.12 12.02 -6.15
CA LEU A 113 0.93 10.98 -5.14
C LEU A 113 1.87 11.18 -3.96
N CYS A 114 1.42 10.79 -2.78
CA CYS A 114 2.21 10.75 -1.55
C CYS A 114 2.06 9.39 -0.91
N ALA A 115 3.10 8.91 -0.22
CA ALA A 115 2.97 7.73 0.63
C ALA A 115 1.89 7.96 1.71
N ALA A 116 0.97 7.01 1.85
CA ALA A 116 -0.09 7.01 2.86
C ALA A 116 0.17 5.89 3.87
N ALA A 117 0.05 6.20 5.15
CA ALA A 117 0.22 5.23 6.23
C ALA A 117 -0.66 5.63 7.41
N ASN A 118 -1.32 4.65 8.03
CA ASN A 118 -2.11 4.83 9.24
C ASN A 118 -1.96 3.58 10.14
N PRO A 119 -1.24 3.66 11.28
CA PRO A 119 -1.30 2.64 12.32
C PRO A 119 -2.61 2.83 13.13
N PHE A 120 -3.53 1.86 13.06
CA PHE A 120 -4.88 1.99 13.62
C PHE A 120 -4.98 1.92 15.15
N TYR A 121 -3.90 1.61 15.86
CA TYR A 121 -3.90 1.43 17.31
C TYR A 121 -2.85 2.30 18.00
N HIS A 122 -3.21 2.79 19.20
CA HIS A 122 -2.40 3.63 20.08
C HIS A 122 -1.11 2.89 20.49
N GLY A 123 -0.05 3.04 19.69
CA GLY A 123 1.26 2.41 19.90
C GLY A 123 1.79 1.60 18.71
N GLY A 124 0.97 1.39 17.68
CA GLY A 124 1.43 0.73 16.45
C GLY A 124 2.50 1.58 15.75
N CYS A 125 3.63 0.97 15.42
CA CYS A 125 4.72 1.62 14.69
C CYS A 125 4.88 0.98 13.31
N LEU A 126 4.94 1.82 12.28
CA LEU A 126 5.28 1.43 10.90
C LEU A 126 6.62 2.04 10.57
N THR A 127 7.56 1.23 10.07
CA THR A 127 8.88 1.72 9.67
C THR A 127 8.97 1.77 8.15
N LEU A 128 9.26 2.97 7.62
CA LEU A 128 9.49 3.19 6.20
C LEU A 128 10.94 2.82 5.85
N LEU A 129 11.11 2.05 4.78
CA LEU A 129 12.40 1.73 4.18
C LEU A 129 12.43 2.34 2.77
N SER A 130 13.36 3.29 2.56
CA SER A 130 13.48 4.08 1.33
C SER A 130 14.89 4.00 0.75
N GLY A 131 15.04 4.40 -0.52
CA GLY A 131 16.34 4.32 -1.22
C GLY A 131 16.69 2.92 -1.69
N LEU A 132 15.67 2.07 -1.86
CA LEU A 132 15.79 0.71 -2.36
C LEU A 132 15.63 0.70 -3.88
N ASP A 133 16.34 -0.20 -4.55
CA ASP A 133 16.08 -0.51 -5.96
C ASP A 133 14.71 -1.19 -6.11
N ILE A 134 14.09 -1.01 -7.27
CA ILE A 134 12.86 -1.73 -7.63
C ILE A 134 13.22 -3.21 -7.84
N PRO A 135 12.61 -4.14 -7.08
CA PRO A 135 12.89 -5.56 -7.24
C PRO A 135 12.49 -6.08 -8.63
N ASN A 136 13.35 -6.91 -9.22
CA ASN A 136 13.16 -7.45 -10.58
C ASN A 136 11.89 -8.31 -10.78
N PHE A 137 11.31 -8.85 -9.71
CA PHE A 137 10.08 -9.63 -9.78
C PHE A 137 8.81 -8.78 -9.88
N ILE A 138 8.92 -7.46 -9.64
CA ILE A 138 7.82 -6.53 -9.87
C ILE A 138 7.78 -6.25 -11.38
N THR A 139 6.97 -7.01 -12.11
CA THR A 139 6.72 -6.77 -13.53
C THR A 139 5.80 -5.56 -13.69
N GLU A 140 5.83 -4.90 -14.85
CA GLU A 140 4.91 -3.81 -15.20
C GLU A 140 3.82 -4.25 -16.19
N VAL A 141 3.87 -5.51 -16.62
CA VAL A 141 2.95 -6.23 -17.53
C VAL A 141 2.38 -7.47 -16.87
#